data_AF-A0A378BJK0-F1
#
_entry.id   AF-A0A378BJK0-F1
#
_cell.length_a   1.000
_cell.length_b   1.000
_cell.length_c   1.000
_cell.angle_alpha   90.00
_cell.angle_beta   90.00
_cell.angle_gamma   90.00
#
_symmetry.space_group_name_H-M   'P 1'
#
loop_
_entity.id
_entity.type
_entity.pdbx_description
1 polymer ?
#
loop_
_entity_poly.entity_id
_entity_poly.type
_entity_poly.pdbx_seq_one_letter_code
_entity_poly.pdbx_strand_id
1 'polypeptide(L)'
;MMRSSPAIRAVSESAASTRQQAAQVMREHLQEEGVIQFLLKSFVDGDWRFNVPVLWDQYPHIVAGKPSRPGRHPTQFIPGGNSPYVTDAYRDALLAQFPQARAHVIAGAGHWVHAEKPRCGVTRHPPLSDEHRRLIG
;
A
#
# COMPACT_ATOMS: atom_id res chain seq x y z
N MET A 1 8.63 5.18 -0.68
CA MET A 1 8.99 3.76 -0.86
C MET A 1 10.33 3.53 -1.55
N MET A 2 10.81 4.43 -2.44
CA MET A 2 12.18 4.33 -3.02
C MET A 2 13.31 4.39 -1.96
N ARG A 3 13.01 4.89 -0.75
CA ARG A 3 13.93 5.00 0.39
C ARG A 3 14.08 3.71 1.21
N SER A 4 13.12 2.77 1.12
CA SER A 4 13.15 1.54 1.93
C SER A 4 13.87 0.38 1.26
N SER A 5 14.06 0.44 -0.06
CA SER A 5 14.76 -0.61 -0.81
C SER A 5 16.22 -0.82 -0.36
N PRO A 6 17.00 0.24 -0.04
CA PRO A 6 18.33 0.08 0.57
C PRO A 6 18.27 -0.61 1.95
N ALA A 7 17.27 -0.27 2.78
CA ALA A 7 17.13 -0.82 4.13
C ALA A 7 16.85 -2.33 4.13
N ILE A 8 15.96 -2.79 3.24
CA ILE A 8 15.63 -4.22 3.10
C ILE A 8 16.87 -5.01 2.66
N ARG A 9 17.63 -4.48 1.69
CA ARG A 9 18.86 -5.11 1.21
C ARG A 9 19.94 -5.14 2.30
N ALA A 10 20.12 -4.05 3.04
CA ALA A 10 21.08 -3.98 4.14
C ALA A 10 20.79 -5.05 5.21
N VAL A 11 19.51 -5.28 5.55
CA VAL A 11 19.13 -6.37 6.45
C VAL A 11 19.46 -7.74 5.85
N SER A 12 19.18 -7.96 4.56
CA SER A 12 19.52 -9.22 3.88
C SER A 12 21.01 -9.50 3.79
N GLU A 13 21.84 -8.46 3.73
CA GLU A 13 23.31 -8.56 3.71
C GLU A 13 23.91 -8.62 5.13
N SER A 14 23.09 -8.40 6.17
CA SER A 14 23.48 -8.50 7.56
C SER A 14 23.32 -9.92 8.12
N ALA A 15 23.94 -10.19 9.26
CA ALA A 15 23.73 -11.43 10.02
C ALA A 15 22.55 -11.34 11.01
N ALA A 16 21.59 -10.44 10.79
CA ALA A 16 20.45 -10.28 11.68
C ALA A 16 19.56 -11.53 11.64
N SER A 17 19.31 -12.14 12.80
CA SER A 17 18.39 -13.27 12.94
C SER A 17 17.09 -12.90 13.66
N THR A 18 17.07 -11.73 14.30
CA THR A 18 15.92 -11.23 15.06
C THR A 18 15.39 -9.93 14.48
N ARG A 19 14.10 -9.66 14.70
CA ARG A 19 13.46 -8.40 14.30
C ARG A 19 14.13 -7.18 14.95
N GLN A 20 14.65 -7.31 16.17
CA GLN A 20 15.34 -6.21 16.86
C GLN A 20 16.67 -5.86 16.18
N GLN A 21 17.46 -6.86 15.80
CA GLN A 21 18.70 -6.65 15.04
C GLN A 21 18.40 -6.05 13.65
N ALA A 22 17.42 -6.61 12.94
CA ALA A 22 16.99 -6.08 11.65
C ALA A 22 16.48 -4.64 11.77
N ALA A 23 15.73 -4.29 12.83
CA ALA A 23 15.29 -2.93 13.08
C ALA A 23 16.46 -1.96 13.24
N GLN A 24 17.53 -2.37 13.93
CA GLN A 24 18.70 -1.54 14.13
C GLN A 24 19.37 -1.19 12.79
N VAL A 25 19.57 -2.19 11.93
CA VAL A 25 20.10 -1.99 10.57
C VAL A 25 19.16 -1.09 9.74
N MET A 26 17.85 -1.31 9.80
CA MET A 26 16.91 -0.50 9.02
C MET A 26 16.88 0.97 9.43
N ARG A 27 17.10 1.28 10.71
CA ARG A 27 17.11 2.68 11.22
C ARG A 27 18.27 3.50 10.67
N GLU A 28 19.33 2.88 10.18
CA GLU A 28 20.44 3.57 9.51
C GLU A 28 20.02 4.13 8.14
N HIS A 29 18.97 3.56 7.55
CA HIS A 29 18.49 3.89 6.20
C HIS A 29 17.11 4.55 6.20
N LEU A 30 16.30 4.34 7.25
CA LEU A 30 14.93 4.82 7.36
C LEU A 30 14.71 5.55 8.68
N GLN A 31 14.10 6.73 8.62
CA GLN A 31 13.71 7.49 9.81
C GLN A 31 12.25 7.23 10.24
N GLU A 32 11.45 6.64 9.35
CA GLU A 32 10.02 6.40 9.56
C GLU A 32 9.80 5.09 10.33
N GLU A 33 9.75 5.15 11.66
CA GLU A 33 9.63 3.97 12.54
C GLU A 33 8.39 3.11 12.20
N GLY A 34 7.27 3.73 11.82
CA GLY A 34 6.07 2.99 11.39
C GLY A 34 6.31 2.11 10.16
N VAL A 35 7.12 2.58 9.20
CA VAL A 35 7.49 1.82 8.00
C VAL A 35 8.42 0.67 8.35
N ILE A 36 9.40 0.91 9.23
CA ILE A 36 10.31 -0.13 9.73
C ILE A 36 9.52 -1.26 10.38
N GLN A 37 8.66 -0.92 11.35
CA GLN A 37 7.91 -1.91 12.11
C GLN A 37 6.95 -2.74 11.23
N PHE A 38 6.37 -2.14 10.19
CA PHE A 38 5.55 -2.89 9.25
C PHE A 38 6.36 -3.83 8.36
N LEU A 39 7.49 -3.37 7.80
CA LEU A 39 8.34 -4.22 6.97
C LEU A 39 8.79 -5.43 7.80
N LEU A 40 9.24 -5.21 9.05
CA LEU A 40 9.68 -6.27 9.96
C LEU A 40 8.60 -7.29 10.33
N LYS A 41 7.31 -7.03 10.07
CA LYS A 41 6.27 -8.08 10.19
C LYS A 41 6.53 -9.24 9.23
N SER A 42 7.18 -8.97 8.11
CA SER A 42 7.58 -9.95 7.10
C SER A 42 8.97 -10.53 7.35
N PHE A 43 9.69 -10.11 8.39
CA PHE A 43 10.98 -10.68 8.78
C PHE A 43 10.80 -11.73 9.89
N VAL A 44 11.18 -12.98 9.61
CA VAL A 44 10.97 -14.13 10.48
C VAL A 44 12.19 -15.05 10.38
N ASP A 45 12.74 -15.45 11.53
CA ASP A 45 13.86 -16.39 11.64
C ASP A 45 15.11 -16.04 10.79
N GLY A 46 15.39 -14.74 10.64
CA GLY A 46 16.52 -14.24 9.87
C GLY A 46 16.24 -14.01 8.38
N ASP A 47 15.03 -14.32 7.91
CA ASP A 47 14.67 -14.23 6.50
C ASP A 47 13.46 -13.32 6.23
N TRP A 48 13.45 -12.74 5.03
CA TRP A 48 12.28 -12.04 4.51
C TRP A 48 11.28 -13.03 3.91
N ARG A 49 10.00 -12.90 4.31
CA ARG A 49 8.88 -13.66 3.73
C ARG A 49 8.63 -13.34 2.25
N PHE A 50 9.07 -12.18 1.77
CA PHE A 50 8.93 -11.78 0.38
C PHE A 50 10.24 -11.95 -0.38
N ASN A 51 10.14 -12.25 -1.67
CA ASN A 51 11.30 -12.46 -2.54
C ASN A 51 11.93 -11.12 -2.92
N VAL A 52 12.93 -10.70 -2.13
CA VAL A 52 13.64 -9.42 -2.30
C VAL A 52 14.26 -9.28 -3.71
N PRO A 53 15.00 -10.28 -4.25
CA PRO A 53 15.56 -10.18 -5.59
C PRO A 53 14.52 -9.92 -6.69
N VAL A 54 13.40 -10.67 -6.66
CA VAL A 54 12.34 -10.52 -7.67
C VAL A 54 11.62 -9.18 -7.54
N LEU A 55 11.31 -8.75 -6.31
CA LEU A 55 10.70 -7.45 -6.07
C LEU A 55 11.57 -6.30 -6.57
N TRP A 56 12.90 -6.45 -6.48
CA TRP A 56 13.84 -5.46 -6.99
C TRP A 56 13.81 -5.41 -8.52
N ASP A 57 13.98 -6.57 -9.17
CA ASP A 57 14.03 -6.67 -10.62
C ASP A 57 12.70 -6.25 -11.29
N GLN A 58 11.58 -6.60 -10.67
CA GLN A 58 10.25 -6.35 -11.19
C GLN A 58 9.62 -5.04 -10.67
N TYR A 59 10.36 -4.24 -9.89
CA TYR A 59 9.86 -2.99 -9.32
C TYR A 59 9.25 -2.04 -10.37
N PRO A 60 9.87 -1.83 -11.56
CA PRO A 60 9.28 -0.99 -12.60
C PRO A 60 7.88 -1.43 -13.03
N HIS A 61 7.60 -2.74 -13.01
CA HIS A 61 6.30 -3.29 -13.38
C HIS A 61 5.27 -3.18 -12.25
N ILE A 62 5.71 -3.20 -10.99
CA ILE A 62 4.84 -3.04 -9.82
C ILE A 62 4.35 -1.59 -9.71
N VAL A 63 5.21 -0.61 -9.98
CA VAL A 63 4.84 0.81 -9.95
C VAL A 63 4.15 1.26 -11.23
N ALA A 64 4.30 0.53 -12.33
CA ALA A 64 3.65 0.85 -13.59
C ALA A 64 2.14 0.64 -13.49
N GLY A 65 1.39 1.73 -13.55
CA GLY A 65 -0.05 1.67 -13.83
C GLY A 65 -0.27 1.15 -15.25
N LYS A 66 -1.06 0.08 -15.41
CA LYS A 66 -1.52 -0.37 -16.73
C LYS A 66 -2.95 0.14 -16.96
N PRO A 67 -3.21 0.88 -18.05
CA PRO A 67 -4.56 1.25 -18.42
C PRO A 67 -5.40 -0.02 -18.60
N SER A 68 -6.50 -0.11 -17.86
CA SER A 68 -7.46 -1.20 -17.96
C SER A 68 -8.73 -0.74 -18.69
N ARG A 69 -9.56 -1.68 -19.15
CA ARG A 69 -10.86 -1.35 -19.73
C ARG A 69 -11.70 -0.63 -18.68
N PRO A 70 -12.45 0.44 -19.05
CA PRO A 70 -13.25 1.17 -18.08
C PRO A 70 -14.24 0.27 -17.34
N GLY A 71 -14.11 0.20 -16.01
CA GLY A 71 -15.05 -0.46 -15.14
C GLY A 71 -16.25 0.45 -14.88
N ARG A 72 -17.45 0.01 -15.22
CA ARG A 72 -18.68 0.81 -15.05
C ARG A 72 -19.34 0.66 -13.66
N HIS A 73 -18.63 0.05 -12.71
CA HIS A 73 -19.14 -0.17 -11.37
C HIS A 73 -18.82 1.01 -10.44
N PRO A 74 -19.70 1.33 -9.47
CA PRO A 74 -19.37 2.27 -8.41
C PRO A 74 -18.08 1.85 -7.70
N THR A 75 -17.10 2.75 -7.66
CA THR A 75 -15.78 2.47 -7.08
C THR A 75 -15.43 3.56 -6.08
N GLN A 76 -15.01 3.17 -4.88
CA GLN A 76 -14.60 4.12 -3.85
C GLN A 76 -13.08 4.09 -3.64
N PHE A 77 -12.46 5.26 -3.72
CA PHE A 77 -11.07 5.51 -3.42
C PHE A 77 -10.95 6.21 -2.06
N ILE A 78 -10.01 5.77 -1.22
CA ILE A 78 -9.78 6.32 0.12
C ILE A 78 -8.32 6.79 0.22
N PRO A 79 -7.97 7.93 -0.39
CA PRO A 79 -6.61 8.45 -0.31
C PRO A 79 -6.34 9.13 1.03
N GLY A 80 -5.10 9.03 1.52
CA GLY A 80 -4.62 9.83 2.64
C GLY A 80 -4.27 11.25 2.20
N GLY A 81 -4.74 12.27 2.93
CA GLY A 81 -4.53 13.67 2.56
C GLY A 81 -3.07 14.13 2.55
N ASN A 82 -2.19 13.43 3.26
CA ASN A 82 -0.75 13.68 3.28
C ASN A 82 0.03 12.73 2.35
N SER A 83 -0.67 11.94 1.52
CA SER A 83 -0.09 10.93 0.64
C SER A 83 -0.02 11.44 -0.80
N PRO A 84 1.14 11.35 -1.48
CA PRO A 84 1.27 11.76 -2.88
C PRO A 84 0.75 10.71 -3.88
N TYR A 85 0.13 9.62 -3.43
CA TYR A 85 -0.25 8.49 -4.30
C TYR A 85 -1.48 8.75 -5.16
N VAL A 86 -2.41 9.59 -4.71
CA VAL A 86 -3.62 9.96 -5.47
C VAL A 86 -3.75 11.46 -5.40
N THR A 87 -3.07 12.13 -6.31
CA THR A 87 -3.12 13.58 -6.49
C THR A 87 -4.11 13.97 -7.57
N ASP A 88 -4.49 15.24 -7.63
CA ASP A 88 -5.38 15.77 -8.67
C ASP A 88 -4.83 15.53 -10.09
N ALA A 89 -3.50 15.43 -10.25
CA ALA A 89 -2.87 15.12 -11.53
C ALA A 89 -3.26 13.75 -12.11
N TYR A 90 -3.68 12.80 -11.26
CA TYR A 90 -4.12 11.46 -11.69
C TYR A 90 -5.63 11.34 -11.87
N ARG A 91 -6.38 12.42 -11.60
CA ARG A 91 -7.85 12.42 -11.60
C ARG A 91 -8.44 11.98 -12.93
N ASP A 92 -7.94 12.52 -14.03
CA ASP A 92 -8.50 12.24 -15.37
C ASP A 92 -8.21 10.80 -15.79
N ALA A 93 -7.00 10.29 -15.52
CA ALA A 93 -6.64 8.91 -15.79
C ALA A 93 -7.45 7.91 -14.94
N LEU A 94 -7.79 8.30 -13.70
CA LEU A 94 -8.62 7.50 -12.81
C LEU A 94 -10.08 7.48 -13.31
N LEU A 95 -10.65 8.64 -13.67
CA LEU A 95 -12.03 8.72 -14.18
C LEU A 95 -12.20 8.07 -15.55
N ALA A 96 -11.17 8.07 -16.39
CA ALA A 96 -11.18 7.32 -17.65
C ALA A 96 -11.36 5.81 -17.42
N GLN A 97 -10.80 5.28 -16.33
CA GLN A 97 -10.90 3.86 -15.97
C GLN A 97 -12.10 3.56 -15.06
N PHE A 98 -12.51 4.51 -14.22
CA PHE A 98 -13.59 4.36 -13.25
C PHE A 98 -14.52 5.58 -13.30
N PRO A 99 -15.45 5.66 -14.28
CA PRO A 99 -16.30 6.84 -14.47
C PRO A 99 -17.24 7.14 -13.29
N GLN A 100 -17.56 6.11 -12.48
CA GLN A 100 -18.38 6.23 -11.28
C GLN A 100 -17.55 6.30 -9.99
N ALA A 101 -16.28 6.72 -10.09
CA ALA A 101 -15.40 6.81 -8.94
C ALA A 101 -15.82 7.91 -7.96
N ARG A 102 -15.72 7.60 -6.66
CA ARG A 102 -15.82 8.57 -5.57
C ARG A 102 -14.54 8.53 -4.75
N ALA A 103 -13.99 9.69 -4.41
CA ALA A 103 -12.83 9.79 -3.53
C ALA A 103 -13.25 10.33 -2.16
N HIS A 104 -12.85 9.63 -1.09
CA HIS A 104 -13.00 10.10 0.28
C HIS A 104 -11.62 10.30 0.91
N VAL A 105 -11.15 11.55 0.87
CA VAL A 105 -9.81 11.90 1.35
C VAL A 105 -9.79 11.90 2.88
N ILE A 106 -8.87 11.15 3.47
CA ILE A 106 -8.67 11.09 4.91
C ILE A 106 -7.63 12.14 5.30
N ALA A 107 -8.10 13.29 5.77
CA ALA A 107 -7.24 14.39 6.20
C ALA A 107 -6.24 13.95 7.28
N GLY A 108 -4.98 14.35 7.16
CA GLY A 108 -3.94 14.02 8.14
C GLY A 108 -3.51 12.56 8.18
N ALA A 109 -3.89 11.73 7.19
CA ALA A 109 -3.34 10.40 7.00
C ALA A 109 -2.34 10.38 5.84
N GLY A 110 -1.24 9.65 6.02
CA GLY A 110 -0.23 9.37 5.00
C GLY A 110 -0.61 8.21 4.09
N HIS A 111 0.39 7.49 3.59
CA HIS A 111 0.19 6.40 2.64
C HIS A 111 -0.60 5.23 3.26
N TRP A 112 -0.46 4.99 4.57
CA TRP A 112 -1.08 3.84 5.24
C TRP A 112 -2.29 4.26 6.06
N VAL A 113 -3.30 4.74 5.34
CA VAL A 113 -4.57 5.23 5.90
C VAL A 113 -5.17 4.26 6.92
N HIS A 114 -5.16 2.96 6.63
CA HIS A 114 -5.73 1.95 7.53
C HIS A 114 -4.94 1.74 8.82
N ALA A 115 -3.63 1.97 8.81
CA ALA A 115 -2.79 1.87 10.01
C ALA A 115 -2.86 3.14 10.85
N GLU A 116 -2.89 4.31 10.21
CA GLU A 116 -2.91 5.61 10.88
C GLU A 116 -4.30 6.00 11.39
N LYS A 117 -5.35 5.70 10.63
CA LYS A 117 -6.75 6.01 10.96
C LYS A 117 -7.66 4.81 10.73
N PRO A 118 -7.57 3.75 11.55
CA PRO A 118 -8.26 2.48 11.32
C PRO A 118 -9.79 2.59 11.25
N ARG A 119 -10.39 3.60 11.90
CA ARG A 119 -11.85 3.80 11.94
C ARG A 119 -12.41 4.60 10.76
N CYS A 120 -11.59 5.20 9.91
CA CYS A 120 -12.07 6.10 8.86
C CYS A 120 -12.50 5.38 7.56
N GLY A 121 -12.04 4.14 7.34
CA GLY A 121 -12.41 3.34 6.16
C GLY A 121 -13.80 2.72 6.22
N VAL A 122 -14.53 2.88 7.34
CA VAL A 122 -15.86 2.29 7.57
C VAL A 122 -16.91 3.39 7.64
N THR A 123 -17.05 4.19 6.59
CA THR A 123 -18.29 4.94 6.36
C THR A 123 -19.24 4.07 5.54
N ARG A 124 -20.30 3.60 6.21
CA ARG A 124 -21.33 2.67 5.73
C ARG A 124 -21.77 2.99 4.29
N HIS A 125 -21.49 2.08 3.37
CA HIS A 125 -22.29 1.93 2.16
C HIS A 125 -23.69 1.44 2.59
N PRO A 126 -24.81 1.90 1.98
CA PRO A 126 -26.06 1.17 2.10
C PRO A 126 -25.83 -0.28 1.66
N PRO A 127 -26.50 -1.28 2.26
CA PRO A 127 -26.28 -2.68 1.94
C PRO A 127 -26.38 -2.88 0.42
N LEU A 128 -25.46 -3.66 -0.13
CA LEU A 128 -25.52 -4.10 -1.53
C LEU A 128 -26.94 -4.61 -1.79
N SER A 129 -27.61 -4.06 -2.82
CA SER A 129 -28.96 -4.48 -3.19
C SER A 129 -28.98 -6.00 -3.44
N ASP A 130 -30.10 -6.64 -3.10
CA ASP A 130 -30.30 -8.10 -3.13
C ASP A 130 -30.00 -8.77 -4.49
N GLU A 131 -29.84 -7.99 -5.56
CA GLU A 131 -29.44 -8.44 -6.89
C GLU A 131 -28.03 -9.06 -6.91
N HIS A 132 -27.11 -8.63 -6.03
CA HIS A 132 -25.75 -9.19 -5.96
C HIS A 132 -25.65 -10.53 -5.19
N ARG A 133 -26.70 -10.95 -4.48
CA ARG A 133 -26.69 -12.23 -3.73
C ARG A 133 -26.93 -13.48 -4.58
N ARG A 134 -27.34 -13.33 -5.85
CA ARG A 134 -27.70 -14.47 -6.72
C ARG A 134 -26.56 -15.03 -7.57
N LEU A 135 -25.35 -14.49 -7.50
CA LEU A 135 -24.21 -14.94 -8.33
C LEU A 135 -23.16 -15.75 -7.56
N ILE A 136 -23.45 -16.16 -6.33
CA ILE A 136 -22.62 -17.08 -5.54
C ILE A 136 -23.49 -18.16 -4.90
N GLY A 137 -24.20 -18.89 -5.77
CA GLY A 137 -24.84 -20.17 -5.47
C GLY A 137 -24.17 -21.25 -6.32
#